data_AF-A0A662AGJ2-F1
#
_entry.id   AF-A0A662AGJ2-F1
#
_cell.length_a   1.000
_cell.length_b   1.000
_cell.length_c   1.000
_cell.angle_alpha   90.00
_cell.angle_beta   90.00
_cell.angle_gamma   90.00
#
_symmetry.space_group_name_H-M   'P 1'
#
loop_
_entity.id
_entity.type
_entity.pdbx_description
1 polymer ?
#
loop_
_entity_poly.entity_id
_entity_poly.type
_entity_poly.pdbx_seq_one_letter_code
_entity_poly.pdbx_strand_id
1 'polypeptide(L)' 'MFFKIFFISLIFVGIAFMALSIKLLLKKNAKFPNSSISKNKELKKRGIFCANTQDKIANREACNLCENN' A
#
# COMPACT_ATOMS: atom_id res chain seq x y z
N MET A 1 -15.25 -35.63 20.88
CA MET A 1 -14.51 -34.54 21.56
C MET A 1 -13.79 -33.62 20.56
N PHE A 2 -13.05 -34.16 19.59
CA PHE A 2 -12.34 -33.40 18.56
C PHE A 2 -13.24 -32.52 17.67
N PHE A 3 -14.31 -33.08 17.10
CA PHE A 3 -15.23 -32.33 16.23
C PHE A 3 -15.91 -31.14 16.92
N LYS A 4 -16.20 -31.25 18.22
CA LYS A 4 -16.81 -30.16 19.00
C LYS A 4 -15.89 -28.94 19.08
N ILE A 5 -14.57 -29.18 19.22
CA ILE A 5 -13.55 -28.13 19.26
C ILE A 5 -13.33 -27.55 17.87
N PHE A 6 -13.34 -28.39 16.82
CA PHE A 6 -13.20 -27.96 15.43
C PHE A 6 -14.32 -26.98 15.02
N PHE A 7 -15.57 -27.29 15.35
CA PHE A 7 -16.69 -26.38 15.07
C PHE A 7 -16.60 -25.07 15.87
N ILE A 8 -16.16 -25.13 17.14
CA ILE A 8 -15.96 -23.93 17.96
C ILE A 8 -14.90 -23.01 17.32
N SER A 9 -13.80 -23.56 16.83
CA SER A 9 -12.74 -22.75 16.21
C SER A 9 -13.17 -22.19 14.86
N LEU A 10 -13.91 -22.96 14.06
CA LEU A 10 -14.38 -22.52 12.75
C LEU A 10 -15.34 -21.33 12.86
N ILE A 11 -16.23 -21.35 13.85
CA ILE A 11 -17.14 -20.24 14.14
C ILE A 11 -16.36 -19.01 14.61
N PHE A 12 -15.37 -19.19 15.50
CA PHE A 12 -14.57 -18.09 16.03
C PHE A 12 -13.77 -17.37 14.94
N VAL A 13 -13.11 -18.14 14.06
CA VAL A 13 -12.38 -17.61 12.90
C VAL A 13 -13.33 -16.96 11.91
N GLY A 14 -14.49 -17.57 11.64
CA GLY A 14 -15.52 -17.00 10.77
C GLY A 14 -16.02 -15.63 11.23
N ILE A 15 -16.24 -15.44 12.54
CA ILE A 15 -16.64 -14.14 13.12
C ILE A 15 -15.53 -13.10 12.92
N ALA A 16 -14.26 -13.47 13.11
CA ALA A 16 -13.13 -12.56 12.91
C ALA A 16 -13.04 -12.05 11.46
N PHE A 17 -13.20 -12.96 10.48
CA PHE A 17 -13.22 -12.59 9.06
C PHE A 17 -14.44 -11.75 8.69
N MET A 18 -15.63 -12.06 9.23
CA MET A 18 -16.82 -11.23 9.02
C MET A 18 -16.63 -9.81 9.55
N ALA A 19 -16.09 -9.65 10.76
CA ALA A 19 -15.80 -8.34 11.33
C ALA A 19 -14.78 -7.55 10.49
N LEU A 20 -13.74 -8.21 9.99
CA LEU A 20 -12.76 -7.61 9.09
C LEU A 20 -13.41 -7.15 7.78
N SER A 21 -14.25 -8.00 7.18
CA SER A 21 -14.91 -7.77 5.90
C SER A 21 -15.91 -6.60 5.99
N ILE A 22 -16.73 -6.56 7.04
CA ILE A 22 -17.67 -5.46 7.32
C ILE A 22 -16.91 -4.15 7.53
N LYS A 23 -15.78 -4.18 8.27
CA LYS A 23 -14.96 -3.00 8.51
C LYS A 23 -14.29 -2.47 7.24
N LEU A 24 -13.98 -3.36 6.29
CA LEU A 24 -13.47 -3.00 4.97
C LEU A 24 -14.57 -2.40 4.07
N LEU A 25 -15.78 -2.95 4.11
CA LEU A 25 -16.91 -2.50 3.29
C LEU A 25 -17.56 -1.21 3.80
N LEU A 26 -17.77 -1.07 5.12
CA LEU A 26 -18.41 0.10 5.73
C LEU A 26 -17.51 1.34 5.78
N LYS A 27 -16.19 1.15 5.73
CA LYS A 27 -15.27 2.28 5.70
C LYS A 27 -15.30 2.87 4.29
N LYS A 28 -16.06 3.97 4.14
CA LYS A 28 -16.39 4.73 2.91
C LYS A 28 -15.20 5.10 2.00
N ASN A 29 -13.96 4.88 2.45
CA ASN A 29 -12.70 5.00 1.70
C ASN A 29 -11.64 3.98 2.17
N ALA A 30 -12.01 2.74 2.48
CA ALA A 30 -11.04 1.66 2.70
C ALA A 30 -10.39 1.24 1.37
N LYS A 31 -9.58 2.13 0.82
CA LYS A 31 -8.47 1.69 -0.02
C LYS A 31 -7.43 1.12 0.91
N PHE A 32 -6.90 -0.06 0.58
CA PHE A 32 -5.61 -0.47 1.10
C PHE A 32 -4.67 0.74 0.96
N PRO A 33 -3.96 1.15 2.04
CA PRO A 33 -3.06 2.29 1.97
C PRO A 33 -2.17 2.08 0.75
N ASN A 34 -2.16 3.05 -0.16
CA ASN A 34 -1.47 2.92 -1.44
C ASN A 34 0.03 2.68 -1.14
N SER A 35 0.45 1.43 -1.11
CA SER A 35 1.85 1.01 -0.93
C SER A 35 2.69 1.29 -2.18
N SER A 36 2.04 1.73 -3.26
CA SER A 36 2.72 2.29 -4.41
C SER A 36 3.25 3.68 -4.08
N ILE A 37 4.56 3.79 -3.88
CA ILE A 37 5.30 5.05 -3.74
C ILE A 37 4.85 6.07 -4.81
N SER A 38 4.58 5.61 -6.03
CA SER A 38 4.18 6.44 -7.18
C SER A 38 2.83 7.15 -7.04
N LYS A 39 1.86 6.62 -6.28
CA LYS A 39 0.51 7.21 -6.17
C LYS A 39 0.30 8.00 -4.88
N ASN A 40 1.28 8.03 -3.99
CA ASN A 40 1.16 8.72 -2.71
C ASN A 40 1.55 10.20 -2.84
N LYS A 41 0.55 11.09 -2.72
CA LYS A 41 0.76 12.54 -2.77
C LYS A 41 1.67 13.04 -1.65
N GLU A 42 1.65 12.39 -0.48
CA GLU A 42 2.47 12.77 0.66
C GLU A 42 3.96 12.42 0.45
N LEU A 43 4.27 11.29 -0.19
CA LEU A 43 5.66 10.94 -0.55
C LEU A 43 6.19 11.84 -1.65
N LYS A 44 5.35 12.22 -2.61
CA LYS A 44 5.69 13.18 -3.66
C LYS A 44 6.07 14.56 -3.09
N LYS A 45 5.35 15.04 -2.07
CA LYS A 45 5.70 16.29 -1.36
C LYS A 45 7.06 16.23 -0.66
N ARG A 46 7.47 15.03 -0.23
CA ARG A 46 8.78 14.79 0.40
C ARG A 46 9.90 14.52 -0.62
N GLY A 47 9.62 14.58 -1.92
CA GLY A 47 10.60 14.33 -2.99
C GLY A 47 10.97 12.86 -3.19
N ILE A 48 10.24 11.92 -2.57
CA ILE A 48 10.51 10.49 -2.69
C ILE A 48 9.73 9.93 -3.87
N PHE A 49 10.44 9.52 -4.92
CA PHE A 49 9.85 8.95 -6.14
C PHE A 49 10.22 7.46 -6.29
N CYS A 50 9.55 6.78 -7.23
CA CYS A 50 9.96 5.44 -7.63
C CYS A 50 11.40 5.48 -8.18
N ALA A 51 12.19 4.42 -7.96
CA ALA A 51 13.58 4.32 -8.41
C ALA A 51 13.77 4.81 -9.85
N ASN A 52 13.01 4.27 -10.79
CA ASN A 52 13.06 4.65 -12.22
C ASN A 52 12.82 6.15 -12.47
N THR A 53 11.95 6.79 -11.66
CA THR A 53 11.71 8.24 -11.77
C THR A 53 12.88 9.04 -11.19
N GLN A 54 13.48 8.59 -10.08
CA GLN A 54 14.69 9.21 -9.53
C GLN A 54 15.86 9.09 -10.50
N ASP A 55 16.05 7.92 -11.11
CA ASP A 55 17.09 7.68 -12.12
C ASP A 55 16.93 8.61 -13.34
N LYS A 56 15.69 8.82 -13.81
CA LYS A 56 15.40 9.74 -14.91
C LYS A 56 15.66 11.20 -14.56
N ILE A 57 15.38 11.61 -13.32
CA ILE A 57 15.68 12.96 -12.84
C ILE A 57 17.19 13.17 -12.78
N ALA A 58 17.92 12.24 -12.16
CA ALA A 58 19.38 12.29 -12.07
C ALA A 58 20.04 12.32 -13.46
N ASN A 59 19.55 11.52 -14.41
CA ASN A 59 20.04 11.54 -15.79
C ASN A 59 19.76 12.86 -16.52
N ARG A 60 18.59 13.49 -16.28
CA ARG A 60 18.29 14.82 -16.83
C ARG A 60 19.16 15.90 -16.20
N GLU A 61 19.34 15.86 -14.89
CA GLU A 61 20.23 16.77 -14.18
C GLU A 61 21.67 16.65 -14.69
N ALA A 62 22.17 15.42 -14.87
CA ALA A 62 23.48 15.18 -15.48
C ALA A 62 23.59 15.74 -16.90
N CYS A 63 22.55 15.58 -17.72
CA CYS A 63 22.52 16.13 -19.09
C CYS A 63 22.53 17.67 -19.11
N ASN A 64 21.74 18.31 -18.24
CA ASN A 64 21.69 19.77 -18.14
C ASN A 64 23.01 20.37 -17.61
N LEU A 65 23.69 19.65 -16.71
CA LEU A 65 25.02 20.04 -16.23
C LEU A 65 26.08 19.99 -17.33
N CYS A 66 25.92 19.11 -18.32
CA CYS A 66 26.77 19.07 -19.51
C CYS A 66 26.40 20.13 -20.56
N GLU A 67 25.14 20.59 -20.61
CA GLU A 67 24.69 21.60 -21.57
C GLU A 67 25.00 23.04 -21.10
N ASN A 68 25.13 23.27 -19.79
CA ASN A 68 25.42 24.59 -19.21
C ASN A 68 26.90 24.79 -18.80
N ASN A 69 27.80 23.90 -19.24
CA ASN A 69 29.26 23.98 -18.98
C ASN A 69 30.04 24.21 -20.27
#